data_AF-A0A9C8K8T5-F1
#
_entry.id   AF-A0A9C8K8T5-F1
#
_cell.length_a   1.000
_cell.length_b   1.000
_cell.length_c   1.000
_cell.angle_alpha   90.00
_cell.angle_beta   90.00
_cell.angle_gamma   90.00
#
_symmetry.space_group_name_H-M   'P 1'
#
loop_
_entity.id
_entity.type
_entity.pdbx_description
1 polymer ?
#
loop_
_entity_poly.entity_id
_entity_poly.type
_entity_poly.pdbx_seq_one_letter_code
_entity_poly.pdbx_strand_id
1 'polypeptide(L)' 'MAFTKKQKKEYIDNFGLVCPYCCSRNIEELGMIEFDDDGAPKQDVECHDCDKLWENIYELVNIMEENDRRD' A
#
# COMPACT_ATOMS: atom_id res chain seq x y z
N MET A 1 4.76 13.44 -7.31
CA MET A 1 4.50 14.36 -6.18
C MET A 1 4.45 13.54 -4.91
N ALA A 2 4.97 14.04 -3.78
CA ALA A 2 4.90 13.30 -2.53
C ALA A 2 3.53 13.50 -1.85
N PHE A 3 2.93 12.42 -1.34
CA PHE A 3 1.70 12.51 -0.55
C PHE A 3 1.90 13.33 0.74
N THR A 4 0.89 14.10 1.11
CA THR A 4 0.85 14.79 2.40
C THR A 4 0.75 13.77 3.55
N LYS A 5 1.14 14.17 4.78
CA LYS A 5 0.98 13.32 5.97
C LYS A 5 -0.47 12.86 6.18
N LYS A 6 -1.44 13.74 5.88
CA LYS A 6 -2.87 13.45 5.99
C LYS A 6 -3.29 12.36 5.00
N GLN A 7 -2.93 12.51 3.72
CA GLN A 7 -3.26 11.50 2.69
C GLN A 7 -2.66 10.13 3.00
N LYS A 8 -1.39 10.08 3.45
CA LYS A 8 -0.76 8.83 3.87
C LYS A 8 -1.52 8.18 5.02
N LYS A 9 -1.89 8.96 6.04
CA LYS A 9 -2.65 8.46 7.18
C LYS A 9 -4.02 7.93 6.76
N GLU A 10 -4.77 8.69 5.97
CA GLU A 10 -6.10 8.29 5.51
C GLU A 10 -6.04 7.02 4.63
N TYR A 11 -5.03 6.91 3.78
CA TYR A 11 -4.80 5.70 2.98
C TYR A 11 -4.58 4.47 3.85
N ILE A 12 -3.67 4.56 4.84
CA ILE A 12 -3.35 3.46 5.77
C ILE A 12 -4.54 3.12 6.67
N ASP A 13 -5.26 4.12 7.19
CA ASP A 13 -6.46 3.91 8.02
C ASP A 13 -7.57 3.19 7.25
N ASN A 14 -7.61 3.32 5.92
CA ASN A 14 -8.53 2.60 5.04
C ASN A 14 -7.94 1.30 4.47
N PHE A 15 -6.93 0.74 5.14
CA PHE A 15 -6.26 -0.51 4.78
C PHE A 15 -5.65 -0.50 3.37
N GLY A 16 -5.30 0.67 2.84
CA GLY A 16 -4.77 0.82 1.48
C GLY A 16 -5.80 0.63 0.37
N LEU A 17 -7.10 0.64 0.68
CA LEU A 17 -8.17 0.29 -0.28
C LEU A 17 -8.89 1.50 -0.89
N VAL A 18 -8.39 2.72 -0.66
CA VAL A 18 -9.05 3.96 -1.09
C VAL A 18 -8.06 4.88 -1.76
N CYS A 19 -8.35 5.31 -2.99
CA CYS A 19 -7.52 6.22 -3.76
C CYS A 19 -7.23 7.52 -2.98
N PRO A 20 -5.96 7.90 -2.78
CA PRO A 20 -5.58 9.11 -2.03
C PRO A 20 -5.84 10.43 -2.78
N TYR A 21 -6.34 10.35 -4.01
CA TYR A 21 -6.63 11.50 -4.88
C TYR A 21 -8.14 11.77 -5.01
N CYS A 22 -8.94 10.75 -5.31
CA CYS A 22 -10.39 10.90 -5.57
C CYS A 22 -11.29 10.19 -4.55
N CYS A 23 -10.72 9.50 -3.56
CA CYS A 23 -11.43 8.72 -2.54
C CYS A 23 -12.25 7.54 -3.08
N SER A 24 -12.04 7.14 -4.33
CA SER A 24 -12.66 5.92 -4.88
C SER A 24 -12.03 4.65 -4.32
N ARG A 25 -12.81 3.56 -4.31
CA ARG A 25 -12.33 2.19 -4.02
C ARG A 25 -12.03 1.41 -5.29
N ASN A 26 -12.26 1.98 -6.46
CA ASN A 26 -11.95 1.38 -7.76
C ASN A 26 -10.45 1.52 -8.04
N ILE A 27 -9.67 0.75 -7.28
CA ILE A 27 -8.22 0.69 -7.37
C ILE A 27 -7.77 -0.75 -7.65
N GLU A 28 -6.62 -0.89 -8.30
CA GLU A 28 -6.02 -2.17 -8.64
C GLU A 28 -4.55 -2.16 -8.24
N GLU A 29 -4.12 -3.16 -7.49
CA GLU A 29 -2.70 -3.44 -7.26
C GLU A 29 -2.14 -4.16 -8.49
N LEU A 30 -1.15 -3.55 -9.13
CA LEU A 30 -0.57 -4.03 -10.38
C LEU A 30 0.58 -5.00 -10.08
N GLY A 31 0.40 -6.26 -10.46
CA GLY A 31 1.45 -7.27 -10.32
C GLY A 31 1.71 -7.72 -8.87
N MET A 32 2.87 -8.33 -8.67
CA MET A 32 3.32 -8.80 -7.35
C MET A 32 4.18 -7.74 -6.66
N ILE A 33 4.39 -7.90 -5.35
CA ILE A 33 5.38 -7.09 -4.62
C ILE A 33 6.78 -7.42 -5.16
N GLU A 34 7.47 -6.39 -5.64
CA GLU A 34 8.83 -6.47 -6.14
C GLU A 34 9.83 -6.27 -4.98
N PHE A 35 10.79 -7.19 -4.87
CA PHE A 35 11.87 -7.17 -3.88
C PHE A 35 13.19 -6.89 -4.59
N ASP A 36 13.60 -5.64 -4.62
CA ASP A 36 14.87 -5.22 -5.19
C ASP A 36 15.97 -5.35 -4.12
N ASP A 37 17.16 -5.86 -4.48
CA ASP A 37 18.26 -6.11 -3.54
C ASP A 37 18.74 -4.86 -2.75
N ASP A 38 18.47 -3.66 -3.28
CA ASP A 38 18.92 -2.37 -2.72
C ASP A 38 17.76 -1.47 -2.24
N GLY A 39 16.51 -1.96 -2.24
CA GLY A 39 15.30 -1.14 -2.02
C GLY A 39 14.29 -1.71 -1.03
N ALA A 40 13.40 -0.85 -0.52
CA ALA A 40 12.21 -1.31 0.19
C ALA A 40 11.27 -1.99 -0.82
N PRO A 41 10.65 -3.14 -0.49
CA PRO A 41 9.73 -3.81 -1.40
C PRO A 41 8.58 -2.90 -1.83
N LYS A 42 8.19 -2.97 -3.11
CA LYS A 42 7.18 -2.07 -3.67
C LYS A 42 6.13 -2.79 -4.48
N GLN A 43 5.00 -2.13 -4.67
CA GLN A 43 3.95 -2.58 -5.58
C GLN A 43 3.26 -1.37 -6.18
N ASP A 44 3.07 -1.38 -7.50
CA ASP A 44 2.32 -0.33 -8.19
C ASP A 44 0.82 -0.46 -7.92
N VAL A 45 0.13 0.67 -7.85
CA VAL A 45 -1.31 0.75 -7.66
C VAL A 45 -1.89 1.80 -8.60
N GLU A 46 -2.99 1.45 -9.25
CA GLU A 46 -3.74 2.33 -10.15
C GLU A 46 -5.15 2.59 -9.60
N CYS A 47 -5.70 3.77 -9.87
CA CYS A 47 -7.12 4.05 -9.69
C CYS A 47 -7.81 4.24 -11.04
N HIS A 48 -8.79 3.39 -11.35
CA HIS A 48 -9.53 3.38 -12.62
C HIS A 48 -10.56 4.52 -12.76
N ASP A 49 -10.80 5.30 -11.70
CA ASP A 49 -11.73 6.44 -11.73
C ASP A 49 -11.03 7.78 -11.98
N CYS A 50 -9.74 7.91 -11.65
CA CYS A 50 -8.99 9.16 -11.79
C CYS A 50 -7.62 9.02 -12.46
N ASP A 51 -7.30 7.83 -12.96
CA ASP A 51 -6.11 7.48 -13.73
C ASP A 51 -4.80 7.86 -13.03
N LYS A 52 -4.78 7.79 -11.69
CA LYS A 52 -3.58 8.04 -10.89
C LYS A 52 -2.89 6.73 -10.55
N LEU A 53 -1.56 6.76 -10.66
CA LEU A 53 -0.68 5.69 -10.25
C LEU A 53 0.16 6.13 -9.05
N TRP A 54 0.43 5.19 -8.14
CA TRP A 54 1.34 5.36 -7.02
C TRP A 54 1.95 4.03 -6.60
N GLU A 55 3.07 4.08 -5.87
CA GLU A 55 3.73 2.90 -5.31
C GLU A 55 3.31 2.73 -3.84
N ASN A 56 2.85 1.53 -3.47
CA ASN A 56 2.89 1.07 -2.09
C ASN A 56 4.34 0.68 -1.77
N ILE A 57 4.85 1.14 -0.62
CA ILE A 57 6.19 0.83 -0.12
C ILE A 57 6.02 0.03 1.16
N TYR A 58 6.50 -1.20 1.17
CA TYR A 58 6.32 -2.14 2.27
C TYR A 58 7.59 -2.29 3.10
N GLU A 59 7.39 -2.66 4.35
CA GLU A 59 8.42 -3.14 5.26
C GLU A 59 7.85 -4.35 6.00
N LEU A 60 8.50 -5.51 5.88
CA LEU A 60 8.13 -6.67 6.67
C LEU A 60 8.72 -6.50 8.08
N VAL A 61 7.88 -6.04 9.02
CA VAL A 61 8.32 -5.70 10.37
C VAL A 61 8.48 -6.90 11.30
N ASN A 62 7.73 -7.99 11.08
CA ASN A 62 7.79 -9.20 11.90
C ASN A 62 7.12 -10.40 11.21
N ILE A 63 7.47 -11.61 11.64
CA ILE A 63 6.77 -12.86 11.31
C ILE A 63 6.55 -13.65 12.60
N MET A 64 5.37 -14.27 12.75
CA MET A 64 5.04 -15.08 13.91
C MET A 64 4.30 -16.34 13.45
N GLU A 65 4.57 -17.47 14.11
CA GLU A 65 3.78 -18.69 13.91
C GLU A 65 2.41 -18.53 14.56
N GLU A 66 1.36 -19.08 13.93
CA GLU A 66 -0.03 -18.94 14.41
C GLU A 66 -0.25 -19.50 15.83
N ASN A 67 0.61 -20.44 16.26
CA ASN A 67 0.55 -21.06 17.58
C ASN A 67 1.08 -20.17 18.73
N ASP A 68 1.88 -19.14 18.44
CA ASP A 68 2.48 -18.24 19.43
C ASP A 68 1.56 -17.06 19.84
N ARG A 69 0.32 -17.02 19.35
CA ARG A 69 -0.67 -15.97 19.73
C ARG A 69 -1.46 -16.30 21.00
N ARG A 70 -1.13 -17.39 21.70
CA ARG A 70 -1.79 -17.84 22.92
C ARG A 70 -0.86 -17.74 24.13
N ASP A 71 -0.50 -16.53 24.52
CA ASP A 71 0.02 -16.22 25.86
C ASP A 71 -0.61 -14.91 26.36
#